data_AF-A0A1D8P4H3-F1
#
_entry.id   AF-A0A1D8P4H3-F1
#
_cell.length_a   1.000
_cell.length_b   1.000
_cell.length_c   1.000
_cell.angle_alpha   90.00
_cell.angle_beta   90.00
_cell.angle_gamma   90.00
#
_symmetry.space_group_name_H-M   'P 1'
#
loop_
_entity.id
_entity.type
_entity.pdbx_description
1 polymer ?
#
loop_
_entity_poly.entity_id
_entity_poly.type
_entity_poly.pdbx_seq_one_letter_code
_entity_poly.pdbx_strand_id
1 'polypeptide(L)'
;MSKIIEVTNSLEDKLEKLLESFTFLKEENEFLHQKLINLENLLTKKQQELEEKENSYQLLKIAKTIEGSNESTRETKLKINALIRDIDKCIVQLGE
;
A
#
# COMPACT_ATOMS: atom_id res chain seq x y z
N MET A 1 43.13 14.67 -47.33
CA MET A 1 42.97 15.62 -46.21
C MET A 1 41.51 16.05 -46.05
N SER A 2 40.88 16.71 -47.03
CA SER A 2 39.46 17.15 -46.95
C SER A 2 38.46 16.06 -46.55
N LYS A 3 38.51 14.88 -47.18
CA LYS A 3 37.58 13.76 -46.90
C LYS A 3 37.72 13.14 -45.50
N ILE A 4 38.90 13.24 -44.89
CA ILE A 4 39.13 12.75 -43.51
C ILE A 4 38.51 13.75 -42.53
N ILE A 5 38.69 15.05 -42.77
CA ILE A 5 38.09 16.12 -41.96
C ILE A 5 36.56 16.01 -41.98
N GLU A 6 35.96 15.77 -43.15
CA GLU A 6 34.51 15.61 -43.30
C GLU A 6 33.95 14.40 -42.53
N VAL A 7 34.65 13.27 -42.57
CA VAL A 7 34.27 12.06 -41.82
C VAL A 7 34.43 12.27 -40.31
N THR A 8 35.50 12.95 -39.87
CA THR A 8 35.72 13.29 -38.47
C THR A 8 34.61 14.21 -37.94
N ASN A 9 34.25 15.25 -38.69
CA ASN A 9 33.16 16.16 -38.30
C ASN A 9 31.82 15.43 -38.22
N SER A 10 31.51 14.55 -39.18
CA SER A 10 30.28 13.74 -39.14
C SER A 10 30.23 12.77 -37.96
N LEU A 11 31.38 12.27 -37.53
CA LEU A 11 31.47 11.41 -36.34
C LEU A 11 31.26 12.22 -35.06
N GLU A 12 31.84 13.42 -34.99
CA GLU A 12 31.67 14.35 -33.87
C GLU A 12 30.20 14.75 -33.69
N ASP A 13 29.51 15.14 -34.77
CA ASP A 13 28.07 15.47 -34.76
C ASP A 13 27.20 14.29 -34.25
N LYS A 14 27.57 13.07 -34.63
CA LYS A 14 26.83 11.86 -34.21
C LYS A 14 27.09 11.54 -32.74
N LEU A 15 28.32 11.76 -32.28
CA LEU A 15 28.70 11.54 -30.88
C LEU A 15 28.00 12.56 -29.97
N GLU A 16 27.95 13.83 -30.38
CA GLU A 16 27.26 14.89 -29.63
C GLU A 16 25.77 14.56 -29.48
N LYS A 17 25.08 14.23 -30.58
CA LYS A 17 23.66 13.81 -30.53
C LYS A 17 23.41 12.58 -29.68
N LEU A 18 24.34 11.62 -29.70
CA LEU A 18 24.26 10.42 -28.87
C LEU A 18 24.39 10.77 -27.40
N LEU A 19 25.34 11.65 -27.05
CA LEU A 19 25.54 12.10 -25.68
C LEU A 19 24.34 12.88 -25.17
N GLU A 20 23.79 13.82 -25.96
CA GLU A 20 22.57 14.55 -25.61
C GLU A 20 21.38 13.62 -25.37
N SER A 21 21.20 12.63 -26.26
CA SER A 21 20.12 11.65 -26.12
C SER A 21 20.31 10.78 -24.88
N PHE A 22 21.55 10.40 -24.59
CA PHE A 22 21.89 9.60 -23.41
C PHE A 22 21.67 10.38 -22.11
N THR A 23 22.08 11.64 -22.05
CA THR A 23 21.87 12.50 -20.87
C THR A 23 20.38 12.72 -20.64
N PHE A 24 19.62 13.01 -21.70
CA PHE A 24 18.17 13.15 -21.62
C PHE A 24 17.49 11.88 -21.08
N LEU A 25 17.82 10.72 -21.65
CA LEU A 25 17.25 9.44 -21.20
C LEU A 25 17.63 9.10 -19.76
N LYS A 26 18.84 9.47 -19.33
CA LYS A 26 19.28 9.27 -17.95
C LYS A 26 18.47 10.14 -16.98
N GLU A 27 18.28 11.41 -17.31
CA GLU A 27 17.48 12.34 -16.50
C GLU A 27 16.01 11.90 -16.44
N GLU A 28 15.44 11.47 -17.57
CA GLU A 28 14.07 10.95 -17.62
C GLU A 28 13.93 9.68 -16.77
N ASN A 29 14.90 8.77 -16.82
CA ASN A 29 14.90 7.56 -16.02
C ASN A 29 14.98 7.87 -14.51
N GLU A 30 15.87 8.79 -14.11
CA GLU A 30 15.95 9.25 -12.71
C GLU A 30 14.64 9.88 -12.24
N PHE A 31 14.02 10.73 -13.08
CA PHE A 31 12.72 11.32 -12.79
C PHE A 31 11.61 10.27 -12.62
N LEU A 32 11.54 9.29 -13.52
CA LEU A 32 10.57 8.21 -13.46
C LEU A 32 10.76 7.35 -12.21
N HIS A 33 12.00 7.03 -11.83
CA HIS A 33 12.29 6.31 -10.59
C HIS A 33 11.82 7.08 -9.35
N GLN A 34 12.06 8.39 -9.28
CA GLN A 34 11.57 9.21 -8.16
C GLN A 34 10.04 9.22 -8.11
N LYS A 35 9.38 9.33 -9.26
CA LYS A 35 7.92 9.28 -9.34
C LYS A 35 7.36 7.93 -8.90
N LEU A 36 8.02 6.83 -9.25
CA LEU A 36 7.65 5.48 -8.86
C LEU A 36 7.71 5.32 -7.33
N ILE A 37 8.83 5.71 -6.71
CA ILE A 37 8.99 5.66 -5.24
C ILE A 37 7.90 6.47 -4.53
N ASN A 38 7.59 7.66 -5.04
CA ASN A 38 6.53 8.51 -4.47
C ASN A 38 5.14 7.86 -4.58
N LEU A 39 4.85 7.21 -5.70
CA LEU A 39 3.58 6.51 -5.90
C LEU A 39 3.46 5.27 -5.01
N GLU A 40 4.54 4.50 -4.84
CA GLU A 40 4.57 3.34 -3.93
C GLU A 40 4.35 3.74 -2.47
N ASN A 41 4.99 4.83 -2.04
CA ASN A 41 4.78 5.40 -0.70
C ASN A 41 3.33 5.87 -0.51
N LEU A 42 2.76 6.55 -1.50
CA LEU A 42 1.36 6.98 -1.45
C LEU A 42 0.39 5.79 -1.41
N LEU A 43 0.66 4.74 -2.19
CA LEU A 43 -0.15 3.53 -2.21
C LEU A 43 -0.14 2.85 -0.84
N THR A 44 1.04 2.69 -0.25
CA THR A 44 1.20 2.10 1.10
C THR A 44 0.42 2.88 2.14
N LYS A 45 0.53 4.22 2.13
CA LYS A 45 -0.23 5.10 3.04
C LYS A 45 -1.74 4.94 2.85
N LYS A 46 -2.21 4.88 1.60
CA LYS A 46 -3.64 4.72 1.29
C LYS A 46 -4.18 3.35 1.70
N GLN A 47 -3.39 2.30 1.62
CA GLN A 47 -3.76 0.98 2.12
C GLN A 47 -3.93 0.98 3.64
N GLN A 48 -3.01 1.63 4.37
CA GLN A 48 -3.15 1.80 5.83
C GLN A 48 -4.39 2.60 6.21
N GLU A 49 -4.64 3.74 5.55
CA GLU A 49 -5.85 4.54 5.76
C GLU A 49 -7.14 3.73 5.48
N LEU A 50 -7.11 2.85 4.47
CA LEU A 50 -8.25 1.99 4.14
C LEU A 50 -8.50 0.94 5.21
N GLU A 51 -7.43 0.30 5.71
CA GLU A 51 -7.52 -0.69 6.78
C GLU A 51 -8.07 -0.06 8.08
N GLU A 52 -7.59 1.12 8.45
CA GLU A 52 -8.11 1.88 9.59
C GLU A 52 -9.60 2.22 9.44
N LYS A 53 -10.02 2.59 8.22
CA LYS A 53 -11.43 2.88 7.93
C LYS A 53 -12.30 1.64 7.96
N GLU A 54 -11.82 0.51 7.46
CA GLU A 54 -12.53 -0.76 7.54
C GLU A 54 -12.71 -1.18 8.99
N ASN A 55 -11.66 -1.09 9.81
CA ASN A 55 -11.73 -1.37 11.25
C ASN A 55 -12.74 -0.47 11.96
N SER A 56 -12.72 0.83 11.65
CA SER A 56 -13.68 1.80 12.20
C SER A 56 -15.11 1.50 11.78
N TYR A 57 -15.31 1.06 10.53
CA TYR A 57 -16.60 0.67 10.00
C TYR A 57 -17.13 -0.60 10.67
N GLN A 58 -16.29 -1.62 10.87
CA GLN A 58 -16.66 -2.83 11.59
C GLN A 58 -17.04 -2.52 13.04
N LEU A 59 -16.29 -1.64 13.72
CA LEU A 59 -16.63 -1.19 15.07
C LEU A 59 -17.99 -0.49 15.11
N LEU A 60 -18.25 0.41 14.15
CA LEU A 60 -19.54 1.10 14.05
C LEU A 60 -20.69 0.13 13.76
N LYS A 61 -20.46 -0.90 12.94
CA LYS A 61 -21.44 -1.95 12.65
C LYS A 61 -21.78 -2.72 13.91
N ILE A 62 -20.78 -3.12 14.70
CA ILE A 62 -20.96 -3.78 16.00
C ILE A 62 -21.75 -2.87 16.95
N ALA A 63 -21.38 -1.59 17.06
CA ALA A 63 -22.09 -0.62 17.90
C ALA A 63 -23.57 -0.50 17.50
N LYS A 64 -23.88 -0.43 16.19
CA LYS A 64 -25.25 -0.42 15.68
C LYS A 64 -26.02 -1.70 16.01
N THR A 65 -25.37 -2.87 15.90
CA THR A 65 -25.97 -4.16 16.26
C THR A 65 -26.30 -4.23 17.75
N ILE A 66 -25.48 -3.60 18.61
CA ILE A 66 -25.74 -3.47 20.05
C ILE A 66 -26.88 -2.48 20.34
N GLU A 67 -26.95 -1.38 19.58
CA GLU A 67 -27.92 -0.29 19.78
C GLU A 67 -29.34 -0.60 19.24
N GLY A 68 -29.49 -1.44 18.20
CA GLY A 68 -30.74 -1.52 17.45
C GLY A 68 -31.23 -2.92 17.08
N SER A 69 -31.82 -3.64 18.03
CA SER A 69 -33.03 -4.51 17.92
C SER A 69 -33.06 -5.50 19.09
N ASN A 70 -34.20 -5.64 19.78
CA ASN A 70 -34.36 -6.55 20.94
C ASN A 70 -33.93 -8.01 20.66
N GLU A 71 -34.02 -8.43 19.39
CA GLU A 71 -33.62 -9.74 18.92
C GLU A 71 -32.08 -9.87 18.83
N SER A 72 -31.41 -8.86 18.25
CA SER A 72 -29.94 -8.77 18.18
C SER A 72 -29.29 -8.69 19.56
N THR A 73 -29.86 -7.91 20.49
CA THR A 73 -29.33 -7.79 21.86
C THR A 73 -29.45 -9.11 22.62
N ARG A 74 -30.51 -9.89 22.39
CA ARG A 74 -30.68 -11.23 22.99
C ARG A 74 -29.68 -12.23 22.42
N GLU A 75 -29.51 -12.26 21.10
CA GLU A 75 -28.57 -13.15 20.42
C GLU A 75 -27.12 -12.86 20.83
N THR A 76 -26.78 -11.57 20.92
CA THR A 76 -25.45 -11.10 21.34
C THR A 76 -25.18 -11.45 22.81
N LYS A 77 -26.15 -11.29 23.71
CA LYS A 77 -26.04 -11.74 25.12
C LYS A 77 -25.83 -13.26 25.23
N LEU A 78 -26.52 -14.05 24.40
CA LEU A 78 -26.34 -15.51 24.39
C LEU A 78 -24.95 -15.91 23.90
N LYS A 79 -24.43 -15.27 22.84
CA LYS A 79 -23.05 -15.50 22.35
C LYS A 79 -21.99 -15.09 23.36
N ILE A 80 -22.15 -13.95 24.03
CA ILE A 80 -21.25 -13.52 25.10
C ILE A 80 -21.25 -14.53 26.25
N ASN A 81 -22.43 -14.99 26.68
CA ASN A 81 -22.55 -15.99 27.75
C ASN A 81 -22.00 -17.37 27.37
N ALA A 82 -21.97 -17.73 26.08
CA ALA A 82 -21.31 -18.93 25.60
C ALA A 82 -19.79 -18.78 25.64
N LEU A 83 -19.26 -17.66 25.14
CA LEU A 83 -17.83 -17.34 25.16
C LEU A 83 -17.27 -17.29 26.60
N ILE A 84 -17.99 -16.69 27.55
CA ILE A 84 -17.57 -16.67 28.97
C ILE A 84 -17.48 -18.09 29.54
N ARG A 85 -18.46 -18.96 29.24
CA ARG A 85 -18.43 -20.36 29.70
C ARG A 85 -17.26 -21.15 29.12
N ASP A 86 -16.90 -20.90 27.88
CA ASP A 86 -15.76 -21.56 27.25
C ASP A 86 -14.44 -21.04 27.81
N ILE A 87 -14.35 -19.74 28.15
CA ILE A 87 -13.22 -19.17 28.89
C ILE A 87 -13.10 -19.82 30.28
N ASP A 88 -14.20 -19.93 31.03
CA ASP A 88 -14.18 -20.57 32.36
C ASP A 88 -13.72 -22.02 32.30
N LYS A 89 -14.17 -22.80 31.30
CA LYS A 89 -13.67 -24.17 31.08
C LYS A 89 -12.18 -24.21 30.79
N CYS A 90 -11.69 -23.29 29.95
CA CYS A 90 -10.28 -23.20 29.61
C CYS A 90 -9.43 -22.83 30.85
N ILE A 91 -9.93 -21.91 31.69
CA ILE A 91 -9.29 -21.54 32.95
C ILE A 91 -9.21 -22.72 33.92
N VAL A 92 -10.29 -23.51 34.05
CA VAL A 92 -10.28 -24.73 34.89
C VAL A 92 -9.28 -25.75 34.37
N GLN A 93 -9.22 -25.97 33.05
CA GLN A 93 -8.24 -26.88 32.43
C GLN A 93 -6.77 -26.43 32.57
N LEU A 94 -6.53 -25.14 32.82
CA LEU A 94 -5.19 -24.60 33.10
C LEU A 94 -4.82 -24.63 34.59
N GLY A 95 -5.79 -24.89 35.47
CA GLY A 95 -5.60 -24.99 36.92
C GLY A 95 -5.47 -26.42 37.46
N GLU A 96 -5.73 -27.42 36.63
CA GLU A 96 -5.33 -28.84 36.84
C GLU A 96 -3.91 -29.09 36.31
#